data_AF-A0A954XEW8-F1
#
_entry.id   AF-A0A954XEW8-F1
#
_cell.length_a   1.000
_cell.length_b   1.000
_cell.length_c   1.000
_cell.angle_alpha   90.00
_cell.angle_beta   90.00
_cell.angle_gamma   90.00
#
_symmetry.space_group_name_H-M   'P 1'
#
loop_
_entity.id
_entity.type
_entity.pdbx_description
1 polymer ?
#
loop_
_entity_poly.entity_id
_entity_poly.type
_entity_poly.pdbx_seq_one_letter_code
_entity_poly.pdbx_strand_id
1 'polypeptide(L)'
;MSLTATSLTRGRQNAFVAVFSTFMGLLGMQPGTSAMAAEPTVRRDIEYATVEGHRLLLDLYLPAAEGDVASPPLVVWVHGGAWRAGS
;
A
#
# COMPACT_ATOMS: atom_id res chain seq x y z
N MET A 1 64.99 43.51 -18.69
CA MET A 1 63.78 42.96 -19.33
C MET A 1 62.97 42.28 -18.26
N SER A 2 61.71 42.72 -18.13
CA SER A 2 60.76 42.38 -17.07
C SER A 2 60.02 41.07 -17.36
N LEU A 3 59.26 40.63 -16.35
CA LEU A 3 58.13 39.70 -16.32
C LEU A 3 58.45 38.26 -15.87
N THR A 4 57.67 37.55 -15.07
CA THR A 4 56.58 37.80 -14.09
C THR A 4 56.30 36.40 -13.51
N ALA A 5 56.15 36.27 -12.19
CA ALA A 5 55.75 35.02 -11.56
C ALA A 5 54.30 34.66 -11.91
N THR A 6 54.07 33.42 -12.34
CA THR A 6 52.72 32.86 -12.48
C THR A 6 52.58 31.69 -11.51
N SER A 7 52.00 31.96 -10.34
CA SER A 7 51.30 30.94 -9.57
C SER A 7 49.86 30.88 -10.08
N LEU A 8 49.35 29.70 -10.43
CA LEU A 8 47.90 29.53 -10.54
C LEU A 8 47.47 28.11 -10.13
N THR A 9 47.06 28.05 -8.86
CA THR A 9 45.93 27.30 -8.29
C THR A 9 45.72 25.83 -8.68
N ARG A 10 46.00 24.97 -7.68
CA ARG A 10 45.36 23.67 -7.42
C ARG A 10 43.83 23.78 -7.58
N GLY A 11 43.30 23.21 -8.66
CA GLY A 11 41.87 23.18 -8.97
C GLY A 11 41.27 21.77 -8.89
N ARG A 12 40.38 21.60 -7.92
CA ARG A 12 39.19 20.72 -7.95
C ARG A 12 39.40 19.22 -8.23
N GLN A 13 39.67 18.50 -7.14
CA GLN A 13 38.98 17.24 -6.87
C GLN A 13 37.47 17.41 -7.11
N ASN A 14 36.83 16.54 -7.91
CA ASN A 14 35.38 16.24 -7.97
C ASN A 14 35.00 15.57 -9.31
N ALA A 15 35.63 14.44 -9.67
CA ALA A 15 35.34 13.76 -10.94
C ALA A 15 35.21 12.22 -10.86
N PHE A 16 35.07 11.62 -9.65
CA PHE A 16 35.08 10.15 -9.53
C PHE A 16 33.99 9.55 -8.62
N VAL A 17 32.87 10.25 -8.39
CA VAL A 17 31.68 9.65 -7.74
C VAL A 17 30.60 9.24 -8.78
N ALA A 18 30.78 9.56 -10.06
CA ALA A 18 29.75 9.39 -11.09
C ALA A 18 29.76 8.03 -11.84
N VAL A 19 30.36 6.96 -11.29
CA VAL A 19 30.40 5.63 -11.96
C VAL A 19 30.06 4.50 -10.99
N PHE A 20 29.08 4.67 -10.11
CA PHE A 20 28.57 3.58 -9.26
C PHE A 20 27.04 3.40 -9.35
N SER A 21 26.39 3.98 -10.37
CA SER A 21 24.92 3.98 -10.50
C SER A 21 24.37 3.28 -11.75
N THR A 22 25.16 2.45 -12.46
CA THR A 22 24.72 1.85 -13.74
C THR A 22 24.91 0.33 -13.83
N PHE A 23 24.86 -0.41 -12.71
CA PHE A 23 25.00 -1.88 -12.75
C PHE A 23 23.91 -2.69 -12.04
N MET A 24 22.74 -2.10 -11.78
CA MET A 24 21.59 -2.81 -11.20
C MET A 24 20.30 -2.53 -12.00
N GLY A 25 20.39 -2.65 -13.33
CA GLY A 25 19.28 -2.31 -14.25
C GLY A 25 18.76 -3.46 -15.11
N LEU A 26 19.30 -4.68 -15.02
CA LEU A 26 18.94 -5.79 -15.91
C LEU A 26 18.52 -7.08 -15.17
N LEU A 27 17.74 -6.92 -14.11
CA LEU A 27 16.79 -7.92 -13.66
C LEU A 27 15.69 -7.17 -12.93
N GLY A 28 14.62 -6.82 -13.66
CA GLY A 28 13.51 -5.98 -13.20
C GLY A 28 12.63 -6.66 -12.15
N MET A 29 13.21 -7.11 -11.04
CA MET A 29 12.46 -7.41 -9.84
C MET A 29 12.34 -6.11 -9.06
N GLN A 30 11.36 -5.29 -9.42
CA GLN A 30 10.90 -4.27 -8.49
C GLN A 30 10.46 -4.99 -7.22
N PRO A 31 10.91 -4.59 -6.01
CA PRO A 31 10.24 -5.04 -4.81
C PRO A 31 8.79 -4.61 -5.00
N GLY A 32 7.88 -5.57 -5.10
CA GLY A 32 6.46 -5.28 -5.13
C GLY A 32 6.21 -4.38 -3.93
N THR A 33 5.84 -3.13 -4.18
CA THR A 33 5.28 -2.28 -3.14
C THR A 33 4.11 -3.09 -2.62
N SER A 34 4.29 -3.74 -1.47
CA SER A 34 3.19 -4.39 -0.79
C SER A 34 2.21 -3.25 -0.58
N ALA A 35 1.12 -3.25 -1.35
CA ALA A 35 0.05 -2.31 -1.13
C ALA A 35 -0.30 -2.51 0.34
N MET A 36 -0.10 -1.46 1.16
CA MET A 36 -0.79 -1.44 2.44
C MET A 36 -2.24 -1.57 2.05
N ALA A 37 -2.84 -2.74 2.27
CA ALA A 37 -4.24 -2.95 1.98
C ALA A 37 -4.97 -1.85 2.73
N ALA A 38 -5.54 -0.91 1.98
CA ALA A 38 -6.22 0.21 2.60
C ALA A 38 -7.36 -0.35 3.48
N GLU A 39 -7.60 0.30 4.61
CA GLU A 39 -8.55 -0.22 5.60
C GLU A 39 -9.95 -0.32 4.99
N PRO A 40 -10.64 -1.46 5.14
CA PRO A 40 -11.97 -1.63 4.59
C PRO A 40 -12.95 -0.64 5.24
N THR A 41 -13.89 -0.14 4.45
CA THR A 41 -15.01 0.62 5.02
C THR A 41 -15.97 -0.37 5.67
N VAL A 42 -16.14 -0.30 6.99
CA VAL A 42 -17.01 -1.21 7.75
C VAL A 42 -18.27 -0.49 8.19
N ARG A 43 -19.43 -1.05 7.83
CA ARG A 43 -20.73 -0.64 8.36
C ARG A 43 -21.24 -1.72 9.30
N ARG A 44 -21.49 -1.37 10.55
CA ARG A 44 -21.84 -2.34 11.60
C ARG A 44 -23.33 -2.32 11.93
N ASP A 45 -23.79 -3.41 12.55
CA ASP A 45 -25.12 -3.53 13.14
C ASP A 45 -26.28 -3.26 12.15
N ILE A 46 -26.09 -3.62 10.89
CA ILE A 46 -27.13 -3.47 9.87
C ILE A 46 -28.20 -4.53 10.11
N GLU A 47 -29.41 -4.08 10.44
CA GLU A 47 -30.56 -4.98 10.52
C GLU A 47 -30.97 -5.44 9.13
N TYR A 48 -30.89 -6.74 8.88
CA TYR A 48 -31.27 -7.34 7.60
C TYR A 48 -32.64 -8.03 7.65
N ALA A 49 -33.09 -8.40 8.85
CA ALA A 49 -34.41 -8.99 9.06
C ALA A 49 -34.85 -8.84 10.52
N THR A 50 -36.16 -8.93 10.73
CA THR A 50 -36.75 -9.20 12.04
C THR A 50 -37.58 -10.47 11.94
N VAL A 51 -37.33 -11.44 12.82
CA VAL A 51 -38.02 -12.74 12.87
C VAL A 51 -38.51 -12.97 14.29
N GLU A 52 -39.81 -13.16 14.48
CA GLU A 52 -40.42 -13.36 15.81
C GLU A 52 -40.06 -12.27 16.84
N GLY A 53 -39.86 -11.03 16.37
CA GLY A 53 -39.45 -9.90 17.22
C GLY A 53 -37.94 -9.85 17.53
N HIS A 54 -37.16 -10.81 17.06
CA HIS A 54 -35.71 -10.78 17.12
C HIS A 54 -35.12 -10.08 15.90
N ARG A 55 -34.33 -9.03 16.16
CA ARG A 55 -33.57 -8.30 15.15
C ARG A 55 -32.35 -9.12 14.76
N LEU A 56 -32.17 -9.38 13.47
CA LEU A 56 -31.01 -10.07 12.93
C LEU A 56 -30.09 -9.05 12.27
N LEU A 57 -28.85 -8.98 12.75
CA LEU A 57 -27.88 -7.96 12.37
C LEU A 57 -26.72 -8.57 11.58
N LEU A 58 -26.05 -7.74 10.77
CA LEU A 58 -24.80 -8.08 10.12
C LEU A 58 -23.85 -6.88 10.06
N ASP A 59 -22.58 -7.18 9.83
CA ASP A 59 -21.56 -6.20 9.46
C ASP A 59 -21.23 -6.32 7.97
N LEU A 60 -21.14 -5.19 7.28
CA LEU A 60 -20.77 -5.10 5.87
C LEU A 60 -19.36 -4.50 5.73
N TYR A 61 -18.45 -5.29 5.18
CA TYR A 61 -17.08 -4.90 4.87
C TYR A 61 -16.97 -4.57 3.38
N LEU A 62 -16.64 -3.32 3.07
CA LEU A 62 -16.43 -2.86 1.70
C LEU A 62 -14.93 -2.67 1.45
N PRO A 63 -14.41 -3.04 0.26
CA PRO A 63 -13.02 -2.80 -0.07
C PRO A 63 -12.71 -1.30 0.03
N ALA A 64 -11.52 -0.97 0.52
CA ALA A 64 -11.03 0.40 0.48
C ALA A 64 -10.95 0.89 -0.97
N ALA A 65 -11.25 2.16 -1.19
CA ALA A 65 -11.51 2.76 -2.50
C ALA A 65 -10.29 2.86 -3.45
N GLU A 66 -9.41 1.87 -3.50
CA GLU A 66 -8.40 1.74 -4.54
C GLU A 66 -9.00 1.00 -5.74
N GLY A 67 -9.75 1.77 -6.54
CA GLY A 67 -10.49 1.31 -7.70
C GLY A 67 -11.95 1.07 -7.34
N ASP A 68 -12.84 1.98 -7.74
CA ASP A 68 -14.29 1.86 -7.64
C ASP A 68 -14.78 0.61 -8.39
N VAL A 69 -14.68 -0.56 -7.77
CA VAL A 69 -15.36 -1.75 -8.24
C VAL A 69 -16.83 -1.51 -7.94
N ALA A 70 -17.56 -0.99 -8.92
CA ALA A 70 -18.97 -0.61 -8.76
C ALA A 70 -19.86 -1.77 -8.24
N SER A 71 -19.42 -3.02 -8.48
CA SER A 71 -20.08 -4.25 -8.02
C SER A 71 -19.05 -5.33 -7.71
N PRO A 72 -18.42 -5.34 -6.52
CA PRO A 72 -17.49 -6.39 -6.16
C PRO A 72 -18.24 -7.72 -5.96
N PRO A 73 -17.57 -8.88 -6.12
CA PRO A 73 -18.16 -10.15 -5.76
C PRO A 73 -18.52 -10.16 -4.26
N LEU A 74 -19.69 -10.69 -3.92
CA LEU A 74 -20.18 -10.77 -2.55
C LEU A 74 -19.73 -12.09 -1.90
N VAL A 75 -19.14 -12.00 -0.72
CA VAL A 75 -18.90 -13.13 0.18
C VAL A 75 -19.82 -12.99 1.38
N VAL A 76 -20.59 -14.04 1.67
CA VAL A 76 -21.39 -14.14 2.89
C VAL A 76 -20.66 -15.06 3.86
N TRP A 77 -20.32 -14.55 5.04
CA TRP A 77 -19.65 -15.30 6.09
C TRP A 77 -20.61 -15.54 7.26
N VAL A 78 -20.73 -16.81 7.66
CA VAL A 78 -21.52 -17.23 8.82
C VAL A 78 -20.54 -17.85 9.81
N HIS A 79 -20.50 -17.31 11.02
CA HIS A 79 -19.59 -17.78 12.05
C HIS A 79 -19.97 -19.20 12.53
N GLY A 80 -19.00 -19.91 13.12
CA GLY A 80 -19.22 -21.20 13.75
C GLY A 80 -19.86 -21.10 15.14
N GLY A 81 -19.66 -22.14 15.98
CA GLY A 81 -20.19 -22.19 17.35
C GLY A 81 -21.24 -23.29 17.59
N ALA A 82 -21.27 -24.28 16.69
CA ALA A 82 -22.08 -25.49 16.80
C ALA A 82 -23.58 -25.22 17.02
N TRP A 83 -24.11 -24.11 16.49
CA TRP A 83 -25.52 -23.68 16.66
C TRP A 83 -25.95 -23.46 18.11
N ARG A 84 -25.00 -23.33 19.04
CA ARG A 84 -25.27 -23.15 20.48
C ARG A 84 -24.86 -21.78 20.98
N ALA A 85 -23.85 -21.20 20.34
CA ALA A 85 -23.34 -19.86 20.63
C ALA A 85 -22.76 -19.26 19.35
N GLY A 86 -22.62 -17.94 19.32
CA GLY A 86 -22.26 -17.19 18.13
C GLY A 86 -22.19 -15.70 18.39
N SER A 87 -21.73 -14.94 17.40
CA SER A 87 -21.51 -13.50 17.46
C SER A 87 -22.15 -12.80 16.26
#